data_AF-A0A540VI33-F1
#
_entry.id   AF-A0A540VI33-F1
#
_cell.length_a   1.000
_cell.length_b   1.000
_cell.length_c   1.000
_cell.angle_alpha   90.00
_cell.angle_beta   90.00
_cell.angle_gamma   90.00
#
_symmetry.space_group_name_H-M   'P 1'
#
loop_
_entity.id
_entity.type
_entity.pdbx_description
1 polymer ?
#
loop_
_entity_poly.entity_id
_entity_poly.type
_entity_poly.pdbx_seq_one_letter_code
_entity_poly.pdbx_strand_id
1 'polypeptide(L)'
;MEHEQPGEAGMGETTPVERAANKAREQAQQAAQALRQGEFMQGAAVDPMADRDDRLIAMLSYATQIVIPVIMPAIVLLSESSKNRPFQRYHAVQSLALAVVFMAASAAVGLGTLVLQLIPLIGWVVGLLVLCLSPIAYLMAVVALLYYGYQAYQGKRFAIPGLTSFLRDQGWLS
;
A
#
# COMPACT_ATOMS: atom_id res chain seq x y z
N MET A 1 -32.97 50.78 -12.81
CA MET A 1 -32.84 49.36 -13.13
C MET A 1 -31.81 48.81 -12.16
N GLU A 2 -32.30 48.30 -11.04
CA GLU A 2 -31.54 47.72 -9.94
C GLU A 2 -30.87 46.40 -10.33
N HIS A 3 -29.70 46.19 -9.73
CA HIS A 3 -29.02 44.95 -9.35
C HIS A 3 -29.19 43.66 -10.18
N GLU A 4 -28.04 43.10 -10.59
CA GLU A 4 -27.68 41.74 -10.17
C GLU A 4 -26.14 41.55 -10.21
N GLN A 5 -25.58 41.44 -9.01
CA GLN A 5 -24.21 41.02 -8.76
C GLN A 5 -24.26 39.49 -8.64
N PRO A 6 -23.56 38.70 -9.48
CA PRO A 6 -23.62 37.25 -9.36
C PRO A 6 -22.98 36.86 -8.04
N GLY A 7 -23.81 36.29 -7.17
CA GLY A 7 -23.49 35.90 -5.81
C GLY A 7 -22.27 35.00 -5.76
N GLU A 8 -21.46 35.25 -4.73
CA GLU A 8 -20.40 34.37 -4.27
C GLU A 8 -20.95 32.95 -4.19
N ALA A 9 -20.47 32.09 -5.09
CA ALA A 9 -20.70 30.66 -5.02
C ALA A 9 -20.08 30.19 -3.69
N GLY A 10 -20.96 29.93 -2.72
CA GLY A 10 -20.60 29.47 -1.39
C GLY A 10 -19.57 28.36 -1.50
N MET A 11 -18.38 28.64 -0.97
CA MET A 11 -17.32 27.67 -0.77
C MET A 11 -17.83 26.70 0.30
N GLY A 12 -18.62 25.71 -0.13
CA GLY A 12 -19.20 24.71 0.74
C GLY A 12 -18.09 24.07 1.56
N GLU A 13 -18.18 24.17 2.88
CA GLU A 13 -17.29 23.47 3.78
C GLU A 13 -17.40 21.96 3.47
N THR A 14 -16.44 21.45 2.70
CA THR A 14 -16.33 20.01 2.45
C THR A 14 -16.28 19.33 3.80
N THR A 15 -17.20 18.39 4.04
CA THR A 15 -17.24 17.69 5.32
C THR A 15 -15.91 16.96 5.57
N PRO A 16 -15.52 16.66 6.83
CA PRO A 16 -14.28 15.93 7.11
C PRO A 16 -14.16 14.61 6.32
N VAL A 17 -15.30 13.94 6.10
CA VAL A 17 -15.40 12.70 5.31
C VAL A 17 -15.13 12.97 3.83
N GLU A 18 -15.72 14.02 3.26
CA GLU A 18 -15.50 14.41 1.87
C GLU A 18 -14.05 14.83 1.63
N ARG A 19 -13.44 15.55 2.57
CA ARG A 19 -12.02 15.92 2.52
C ARG A 19 -11.11 14.68 2.56
N ALA A 20 -11.41 13.71 3.41
CA ALA A 20 -10.67 12.44 3.47
C ALA A 20 -10.83 11.64 2.16
N ALA A 21 -12.06 11.59 1.62
CA ALA A 21 -12.35 10.92 0.35
C ALA A 21 -11.64 11.58 -0.83
N ASN A 22 -11.59 12.91 -0.88
CA ASN A 22 -10.90 13.66 -1.93
C ASN A 22 -9.38 13.43 -1.88
N LYS A 23 -8.77 13.50 -0.68
CA LYS A 23 -7.35 13.15 -0.51
C LYS A 23 -7.03 11.71 -0.95
N ALA A 24 -7.88 10.75 -0.58
CA ALA A 24 -7.71 9.36 -1.00
C ALA A 24 -7.81 9.20 -2.53
N ARG A 25 -8.72 9.93 -3.18
CA ARG A 25 -8.84 9.95 -4.66
C ARG A 25 -7.61 10.56 -5.32
N GLU A 26 -7.12 11.68 -4.82
CA GLU A 26 -5.90 12.33 -5.32
C GLU A 26 -4.69 11.41 -5.19
N GLN A 27 -4.51 10.78 -4.02
CA GLN A 27 -3.45 9.80 -3.79
C GLN A 27 -3.55 8.60 -4.75
N ALA A 28 -4.77 8.09 -5.00
CA ALA A 28 -5.00 7.00 -5.93
C ALA A 28 -4.68 7.39 -7.39
N GLN A 29 -5.05 8.61 -7.81
CA GLN A 29 -4.75 9.13 -9.14
C GLN A 29 -3.24 9.32 -9.36
N GLN A 30 -2.54 9.88 -8.37
CA GLN A 30 -1.09 10.03 -8.41
C GLN A 30 -0.38 8.67 -8.48
N ALA A 31 -0.84 7.68 -7.70
CA ALA A 31 -0.31 6.33 -7.76
C ALA A 31 -0.48 5.68 -9.15
N ALA A 32 -1.65 5.86 -9.77
CA ALA A 32 -1.92 5.35 -11.11
C ALA A 32 -1.06 6.04 -12.19
N GLN A 33 -0.81 7.34 -12.06
CA GLN A 33 0.07 8.08 -12.97
C GLN A 33 1.53 7.64 -12.86
N ALA A 34 2.06 7.47 -11.65
CA ALA A 34 3.42 6.98 -11.42
C ALA A 34 3.63 5.57 -11.99
N LEU A 35 2.64 4.67 -11.84
CA LEU A 35 2.65 3.35 -12.46
C LEU A 35 2.65 3.45 -13.99
N ARG A 36 1.85 4.35 -14.57
CA ARG A 36 1.77 4.56 -16.03
C ARG A 36 3.07 5.11 -16.63
N GLN A 37 3.77 5.95 -15.90
CA GLN A 37 5.00 6.58 -16.35
C GLN A 37 6.26 5.74 -16.07
N GLY A 38 6.14 4.62 -15.35
CA GLY A 38 7.28 3.78 -14.97
C GLY A 38 8.17 4.43 -13.91
N GLU A 39 7.64 5.42 -13.18
CA GLU A 39 8.37 6.22 -12.18
C GLU A 39 8.34 5.59 -10.78
N PHE A 40 7.98 4.30 -10.68
CA PHE A 40 7.79 3.57 -9.43
C PHE A 40 9.02 3.54 -8.50
N MET A 41 10.22 3.87 -8.99
CA MET A 41 11.45 4.02 -8.19
C MET A 41 12.16 5.35 -8.42
N GLN A 42 11.50 6.33 -9.03
CA GLN A 42 12.05 7.67 -9.17
C GLN A 42 12.15 8.27 -7.76
N GLY A 43 13.39 8.37 -7.25
CA GLY A 43 13.67 8.78 -5.87
C GLY A 43 14.06 7.65 -4.93
N ALA A 44 14.25 6.42 -5.41
CA ALA A 44 14.87 5.36 -4.61
C ALA A 44 16.34 5.71 -4.35
N ALA A 45 16.68 5.96 -3.08
CA ALA A 45 18.02 6.39 -2.67
C ALA A 45 18.65 5.35 -1.74
N VAL A 46 19.93 5.06 -1.94
CA VAL A 46 20.70 4.22 -1.03
C VAL A 46 20.89 4.98 0.27
N ASP A 47 20.53 4.37 1.39
CA ASP A 47 20.76 4.91 2.72
C ASP A 47 22.19 4.55 3.16
N PRO A 48 23.11 5.53 3.27
CA PRO A 48 24.50 5.26 3.64
C PRO A 48 24.65 4.77 5.08
N MET A 49 23.65 4.96 5.92
CA MET A 49 23.68 4.54 7.33
C MET A 49 23.14 3.12 7.53
N ALA A 50 22.58 2.49 6.49
CA ALA A 50 22.03 1.14 6.58
C ALA A 50 23.15 0.08 6.53
N ASP A 51 23.32 -0.64 7.63
CA ASP A 51 24.28 -1.74 7.69
C ASP A 51 23.74 -3.03 7.03
N ARG A 52 24.54 -4.10 7.03
CA ARG A 52 24.16 -5.38 6.42
C ARG A 52 22.95 -6.03 7.10
N ASP A 53 22.85 -5.91 8.42
CA ASP A 53 21.78 -6.53 9.20
C ASP A 53 20.47 -5.76 9.00
N ASP A 54 20.54 -4.44 8.91
CA ASP A 54 19.42 -3.57 8.55
C ASP A 54 18.82 -3.95 7.19
N ARG A 55 19.68 -4.14 6.19
CA ARG A 55 19.29 -4.53 4.83
C ARG A 55 18.65 -5.92 4.79
N LEU A 56 19.21 -6.86 5.55
CA LEU A 56 18.65 -8.21 5.67
C LEU A 56 17.26 -8.17 6.32
N ILE A 57 17.13 -7.50 7.46
CA ILE A 57 15.85 -7.40 8.19
C ILE A 57 14.80 -6.69 7.34
N ALA A 58 15.15 -5.59 6.68
CA ALA A 58 14.26 -4.88 5.79
C ALA A 58 13.75 -5.75 4.62
N MET A 59 14.63 -6.52 3.98
CA MET A 59 14.23 -7.48 2.94
C MET A 59 13.28 -8.55 3.52
N LEU A 60 13.61 -9.10 4.69
CA LEU A 60 12.78 -10.12 5.35
C LEU A 60 11.39 -9.57 5.68
N SER A 61 11.26 -8.30 6.04
CA SER A 61 9.96 -7.65 6.28
C SER A 61 9.00 -7.73 5.07
N TYR A 62 9.50 -7.93 3.84
CA TYR A 62 8.70 -8.23 2.65
C TYR A 62 8.66 -9.73 2.34
N ALA A 63 9.81 -10.42 2.38
CA ALA A 63 9.91 -11.82 1.95
C ALA A 63 9.08 -12.76 2.83
N THR A 64 9.05 -12.54 4.15
CA THR A 64 8.26 -13.39 5.05
C THR A 64 6.77 -13.28 4.78
N GLN A 65 6.31 -12.21 4.10
CA GLN A 65 4.88 -12.03 3.86
C GLN A 65 4.26 -13.10 2.96
N ILE A 66 5.08 -13.76 2.14
CA ILE A 66 4.68 -14.85 1.26
C ILE A 66 4.12 -16.03 2.07
N VAL A 67 4.66 -16.26 3.28
CA VAL A 67 4.22 -17.36 4.17
C VAL A 67 3.36 -16.82 5.30
N ILE A 68 3.83 -15.78 5.99
CA ILE A 68 3.15 -15.14 7.11
C ILE A 68 3.24 -13.61 6.95
N PRO A 69 2.16 -12.96 6.43
CA PRO A 69 2.13 -11.54 6.05
C PRO A 69 2.65 -10.54 7.09
N VAL A 70 2.51 -10.83 8.38
CA VAL A 70 2.70 -9.81 9.44
C VAL A 70 3.93 -10.06 10.32
N ILE A 71 4.51 -11.27 10.31
CA ILE A 71 5.40 -11.70 11.40
C ILE A 71 6.68 -10.85 11.55
N MET A 72 7.51 -10.76 10.51
CA MET A 72 8.76 -10.01 10.58
C MET A 72 8.56 -8.51 10.79
N PRO A 73 7.69 -7.80 10.03
CA PRO A 73 7.51 -6.37 10.28
C PRO A 73 6.89 -6.08 11.65
N ALA A 74 6.01 -6.94 12.17
CA ALA A 74 5.49 -6.79 13.53
C ALA A 74 6.60 -6.97 14.58
N ILE A 75 7.47 -7.98 14.43
CA ILE A 75 8.60 -8.18 15.33
C ILE A 75 9.49 -6.93 15.35
N VAL A 76 9.83 -6.38 14.19
CA VAL A 76 10.65 -5.16 14.10
C VAL A 76 9.96 -3.98 14.77
N LEU A 77 8.68 -3.74 14.49
CA LEU A 77 7.97 -2.59 15.05
C LEU A 77 7.72 -2.68 16.56
N LEU A 78 7.61 -3.90 17.09
CA LEU A 78 7.47 -4.16 18.51
C LEU A 78 8.83 -4.28 19.23
N SER A 79 9.94 -4.43 18.51
CA SER A 79 11.26 -4.52 19.12
C SER A 79 11.77 -3.14 19.55
N GLU A 80 12.36 -3.07 20.74
CA GLU A 80 13.05 -1.87 21.21
C GLU A 80 14.26 -1.51 20.34
N SER A 81 14.90 -2.52 19.75
CA SER A 81 16.10 -2.34 18.91
C SER A 81 15.81 -1.57 17.62
N SER A 82 14.57 -1.57 17.10
CA SER A 82 14.22 -0.85 15.87
C SER A 82 14.10 0.66 16.07
N LYS A 83 13.88 1.13 17.30
CA LYS A 83 13.78 2.57 17.62
C LYS A 83 15.05 3.33 17.24
N ASN A 84 16.21 2.67 17.32
CA ASN A 84 17.51 3.23 16.97
C ASN A 84 17.95 2.88 15.53
N ARG A 85 17.11 2.17 14.75
CA ARG A 85 17.44 1.68 13.40
C ARG A 85 16.39 2.19 12.39
N PRO A 86 16.51 3.45 11.93
CA PRO A 86 15.48 4.11 11.12
C PRO A 86 15.22 3.39 9.79
N PHE A 87 16.24 2.78 9.18
CA PHE A 87 16.08 2.00 7.95
C PHE A 87 15.19 0.77 8.15
N GLN A 88 15.41 0.00 9.22
CA GLN A 88 14.58 -1.16 9.55
C GLN A 88 13.13 -0.74 9.82
N ARG A 89 12.94 0.30 10.63
CA ARG A 89 11.62 0.82 10.97
C ARG A 89 10.87 1.30 9.72
N TYR A 90 11.54 2.02 8.82
CA TYR A 90 10.95 2.48 7.55
C TYR A 90 10.35 1.32 6.74
N HIS A 91 11.15 0.28 6.48
CA HIS A 91 10.70 -0.86 5.69
C HIS A 91 9.70 -1.74 6.43
N ALA A 92 9.79 -1.84 7.76
CA ALA A 92 8.83 -2.58 8.56
C ALA A 92 7.45 -1.91 8.58
N VAL A 93 7.37 -0.57 8.74
CA VAL A 93 6.10 0.17 8.62
C VAL A 93 5.53 0.03 7.21
N GLN A 94 6.36 0.27 6.19
CA GLN A 94 5.92 0.21 4.79
C GLN A 94 5.40 -1.19 4.43
N SER A 95 6.12 -2.24 4.82
CA SER A 95 5.73 -3.62 4.51
C SER A 95 4.51 -4.07 5.34
N LEU A 96 4.38 -3.66 6.61
CA LEU A 96 3.19 -3.95 7.41
C LEU A 96 1.95 -3.31 6.78
N ALA A 97 2.06 -2.06 6.35
CA ALA A 97 0.95 -1.38 5.68
C ALA A 97 0.60 -2.07 4.35
N LEU A 98 1.59 -2.53 3.58
CA LEU A 98 1.35 -3.31 2.37
C LEU A 98 0.63 -4.63 2.67
N ALA A 99 0.99 -5.32 3.75
CA ALA A 99 0.29 -6.53 4.20
C ALA A 99 -1.18 -6.24 4.53
N VAL A 100 -1.46 -5.12 5.21
CA VAL A 100 -2.84 -4.68 5.51
C VAL A 100 -3.62 -4.43 4.21
N VAL A 101 -3.02 -3.77 3.21
CA VAL A 101 -3.65 -3.55 1.91
C VAL A 101 -3.98 -4.89 1.21
N PHE A 102 -3.05 -5.83 1.17
CA PHE A 102 -3.29 -7.15 0.57
C PHE A 102 -4.36 -7.96 1.31
N MET A 103 -4.36 -7.92 2.64
CA MET A 103 -5.39 -8.59 3.45
C MET A 103 -6.77 -7.95 3.21
N ALA A 104 -6.86 -6.62 3.19
CA ALA A 104 -8.11 -5.90 2.94
C ALA A 104 -8.66 -6.21 1.54
N ALA A 105 -7.80 -6.17 0.51
CA ALA A 105 -8.19 -6.53 -0.85
C ALA A 105 -8.66 -7.99 -0.96
N SER A 106 -7.92 -8.93 -0.35
CA SER A 106 -8.28 -10.35 -0.36
C SER A 106 -9.59 -10.61 0.38
N ALA A 107 -9.81 -9.97 1.53
CA ALA A 107 -11.05 -10.07 2.29
C ALA A 107 -12.23 -9.50 1.51
N ALA A 108 -12.07 -8.34 0.85
CA ALA A 108 -13.11 -7.74 0.02
C ALA A 108 -13.50 -8.65 -1.15
N VAL A 109 -12.53 -9.22 -1.87
CA VAL A 109 -12.79 -10.18 -2.95
C VAL A 109 -13.46 -11.44 -2.43
N GLY A 110 -12.98 -11.99 -1.31
CA GLY A 110 -13.53 -13.20 -0.70
C GLY A 110 -14.98 -13.01 -0.23
N LEU A 111 -15.26 -11.93 0.50
CA LEU A 111 -16.62 -11.59 0.96
C LEU A 111 -17.56 -11.30 -0.20
N GLY A 112 -17.11 -10.54 -1.20
CA GLY A 112 -17.90 -10.26 -2.41
C GLY A 112 -18.25 -11.53 -3.17
N THR A 113 -17.28 -12.45 -3.32
CA THR A 113 -17.50 -13.75 -3.96
C THR A 113 -18.50 -14.61 -3.17
N LEU A 114 -18.38 -14.63 -1.84
CA LEU A 114 -19.29 -15.38 -0.96
C LEU A 114 -20.75 -14.91 -1.12
N VAL A 115 -20.99 -13.60 -1.17
CA VAL A 115 -22.34 -13.05 -1.37
C VAL A 115 -22.87 -13.40 -2.75
N LEU A 116 -22.06 -13.27 -3.80
CA LEU A 116 -22.46 -13.57 -5.18
C LEU A 116 -22.75 -15.06 -5.41
N GLN A 117 -22.16 -15.96 -4.63
CA GLN A 117 -22.43 -17.39 -4.68
C GLN A 117 -23.87 -17.77 -4.29
N LEU A 118 -24.61 -16.88 -3.63
CA LEU A 118 -26.02 -17.10 -3.28
C LEU A 118 -26.96 -17.13 -4.51
N ILE A 119 -26.54 -16.52 -5.63
CA ILE A 119 -27.32 -16.46 -6.86
C ILE A 119 -26.88 -17.62 -7.78
N PRO A 120 -27.76 -18.59 -8.09
CA PRO A 120 -27.43 -19.68 -9.01
C PRO A 120 -26.98 -19.16 -10.38
N LEU A 121 -26.12 -19.91 -11.07
CA LEU A 121 -25.45 -19.55 -12.34
C LEU A 121 -24.46 -18.36 -12.24
N ILE A 122 -24.86 -17.19 -11.74
CA ILE A 122 -23.97 -16.02 -11.59
C ILE A 122 -22.83 -16.34 -10.61
N GLY A 123 -23.17 -16.92 -9.46
CA GLY A 123 -22.19 -17.34 -8.46
C GLY A 123 -21.17 -18.34 -8.99
N TRP A 124 -21.59 -19.24 -9.87
CA TRP A 124 -20.70 -20.22 -10.52
C TRP A 124 -19.73 -19.56 -11.49
N VAL A 125 -20.22 -18.67 -12.35
CA VAL A 125 -19.38 -17.96 -13.32
C VAL A 125 -18.37 -17.06 -12.62
N VAL A 126 -18.81 -16.27 -11.63
CA VAL A 126 -17.93 -15.39 -10.85
C VAL A 126 -16.95 -16.21 -10.02
N GLY A 127 -17.40 -17.28 -9.37
CA GLY A 127 -16.54 -18.17 -8.59
C GLY A 127 -15.43 -18.80 -9.45
N LEU A 128 -15.76 -19.24 -10.67
CA LEU A 128 -14.78 -19.77 -11.61
C LEU A 128 -13.77 -18.71 -12.06
N LEU A 129 -14.24 -17.49 -12.37
CA LEU A 129 -13.38 -16.36 -12.72
C LEU A 129 -12.39 -16.05 -11.58
N VAL A 130 -12.90 -15.90 -10.36
CA VAL A 130 -12.07 -15.62 -9.19
C VAL A 130 -11.07 -16.75 -8.95
N LEU A 131 -11.48 -18.00 -9.08
CA LEU A 131 -10.59 -19.16 -8.94
C LEU A 131 -9.43 -19.12 -9.95
N CYS A 132 -9.68 -18.74 -11.20
CA CYS A 132 -8.65 -18.64 -12.23
C CYS A 132 -7.73 -17.41 -12.05
N LEU A 133 -8.28 -16.27 -11.62
CA LEU A 133 -7.53 -15.02 -11.46
C LEU A 133 -6.76 -14.94 -10.14
N SER A 134 -7.24 -15.60 -9.08
CA SER A 134 -6.59 -15.60 -7.75
C SER A 134 -5.13 -16.04 -7.78
N PRO A 135 -4.74 -17.17 -8.40
CA PRO A 135 -3.33 -17.57 -8.46
C PRO A 135 -2.48 -16.56 -9.24
N ILE A 136 -3.02 -15.95 -10.30
CA ILE A 136 -2.31 -14.90 -11.06
C ILE A 136 -2.09 -13.67 -10.16
N ALA A 137 -3.13 -13.20 -9.47
CA ALA A 137 -3.04 -12.08 -8.54
C ALA A 137 -2.04 -12.35 -7.40
N TYR A 138 -2.05 -13.57 -6.85
CA TYR A 138 -1.10 -14.00 -5.83
C TYR A 138 0.34 -13.99 -6.36
N LEU A 139 0.59 -14.53 -7.56
CA LEU A 139 1.91 -14.49 -8.19
C LEU A 139 2.40 -13.06 -8.43
N MET A 140 1.51 -12.16 -8.88
CA MET A 140 1.84 -10.74 -9.04
C MET A 140 2.22 -10.09 -7.71
N ALA A 141 1.48 -10.40 -6.63
CA ALA A 141 1.82 -9.93 -5.28
C ALA A 141 3.18 -10.48 -4.80
N VAL A 142 3.47 -11.76 -5.04
CA VAL A 142 4.77 -12.38 -4.72
C VAL A 142 5.91 -11.70 -5.48
N VAL A 143 5.74 -11.46 -6.79
CA VAL A 143 6.75 -10.75 -7.60
C VAL A 143 6.99 -9.33 -7.05
N ALA A 144 5.93 -8.61 -6.68
CA ALA A 144 6.06 -7.29 -6.06
C ALA A 144 6.81 -7.36 -4.72
N LEU A 145 6.49 -8.32 -3.84
CA LEU A 145 7.17 -8.50 -2.56
C LEU A 145 8.66 -8.85 -2.73
N LEU A 146 8.98 -9.72 -3.67
CA LEU A 146 10.38 -10.06 -3.99
C LEU A 146 11.12 -8.85 -4.56
N TYR A 147 10.46 -8.06 -5.42
CA TYR A 147 11.03 -6.84 -5.97
C TYR A 147 11.33 -5.81 -4.88
N TYR A 148 10.37 -5.51 -4.02
CA TYR A 148 10.54 -4.57 -2.90
C TYR A 148 11.58 -5.08 -1.89
N GLY A 149 11.54 -6.37 -1.56
CA GLY A 149 12.54 -7.02 -0.73
C GLY A 149 13.94 -6.90 -1.31
N TYR A 150 14.11 -7.14 -2.61
CA TYR A 150 15.39 -6.98 -3.29
C TYR A 150 15.91 -5.53 -3.23
N GLN A 151 15.06 -4.53 -3.43
CA GLN A 151 15.47 -3.12 -3.34
C GLN A 151 15.85 -2.73 -1.91
N ALA A 152 15.10 -3.22 -0.91
CA ALA A 152 15.45 -3.05 0.51
C ALA A 152 16.78 -3.74 0.84
N TYR A 153 17.01 -4.93 0.28
CA TYR A 153 18.29 -5.64 0.41
C TYR A 153 19.44 -4.86 -0.21
N GLN A 154 19.21 -4.04 -1.25
CA GLN A 154 20.22 -3.14 -1.82
C GLN A 154 20.46 -1.88 -0.98
N GLY A 155 19.81 -1.75 0.19
CA GLY A 155 19.93 -0.59 1.08
C GLY A 155 19.17 0.63 0.60
N LYS A 156 18.20 0.48 -0.32
CA LYS A 156 17.46 1.60 -0.87
C LYS A 156 16.19 1.88 -0.09
N ARG A 157 15.98 3.14 0.30
CA ARG A 157 14.66 3.64 0.66
C ARG A 157 13.93 4.01 -0.61
N PHE A 158 12.73 3.46 -0.80
CA PHE A 158 11.89 3.71 -1.97
C PHE A 158 10.45 3.93 -1.55
N ALA A 159 9.68 4.60 -2.41
CA ALA A 159 8.27 4.83 -2.20
C ALA A 159 7.43 3.86 -3.05
N ILE A 160 6.51 3.16 -2.40
CA ILE A 160 5.40 2.48 -3.06
C ILE A 160 4.33 3.55 -3.37
N PRO A 161 4.00 3.81 -4.65
CA PRO A 161 3.04 4.83 -5.02
C PRO A 161 1.68 4.67 -4.32
N GLY A 162 1.11 5.78 -3.85
CA GLY A 162 -0.15 5.81 -3.07
C GLY A 162 0.03 5.38 -1.61
N LEU A 163 0.73 4.28 -1.35
CA LEU A 163 0.90 3.74 0.00
C LEU A 163 1.91 4.55 0.84
N THR A 164 3.08 4.87 0.27
CA THR A 164 4.14 5.53 1.03
C THR A 164 3.85 7.01 1.26
N SER A 165 3.25 7.67 0.28
CA SER A 165 2.73 9.04 0.44
C SER A 165 1.69 9.08 1.56
N PHE A 166 0.72 8.15 1.55
CA PHE A 166 -0.27 8.03 2.63
C PHE A 166 0.39 7.85 4.00
N LEU A 167 1.35 6.94 4.14
CA LEU A 167 2.05 6.70 5.41
C LEU A 167 2.85 7.91 5.89
N ARG A 168 3.45 8.67 4.97
CA ARG A 168 4.15 9.92 5.29
C ARG A 168 3.19 11.01 5.73
N ASP A 169 2.03 11.14 5.07
CA ASP A 169 0.99 12.10 5.43
C ASP A 169 0.39 11.81 6.83
N GLN A 170 0.34 10.53 7.23
CA GLN A 170 -0.06 10.12 8.59
C GLN A 170 1.07 10.25 9.63
N GLY A 171 2.28 10.64 9.24
CA GLY A 171 3.44 10.76 10.13
C GLY A 171 4.03 9.41 10.59
N TRP A 172 3.69 8.31 9.92
CA TRP A 172 4.20 6.97 10.27
C TRP A 172 5.58 6.68 9.66
N LEU A 173 5.92 7.39 8.58
CA LEU A 173 7.25 7.38 7.95
C LEU A 173 7.89 8.76 8.06
N SER A 174 9.14 8.78 8.50
CA SER A 174 10.02 9.95 8.63
C SER A 174 11.34 9.73 7.90
#